data_AF-A0A7G1I9X3-F1
#
_entry.id   AF-A0A7G1I9X3-F1
#
_cell.length_a   1.000
_cell.length_b   1.000
_cell.length_c   1.000
_cell.angle_alpha   90.00
_cell.angle_beta   90.00
_cell.angle_gamma   90.00
#
_symmetry.space_group_name_H-M   'P 1'
#
loop_
_entity.id
_entity.type
_entity.pdbx_description
1 polymer ?
#
loop_
_entity_poly.entity_id
_entity_poly.type
_entity_poly.pdbx_seq_one_letter_code
_entity_poly.pdbx_strand_id
1 'polypeptide(L)'
;MTLDAAPGFCLVVSYNPGYQSVLKDLKDSTRQRLVAIEFGFPAADVEEKVVAHEAGVGSDVAAELVRLAQAIRRLENRGLREVASTRVLIAAGRLIAEGLSSREAARAAVAGPLTDDIHTGDGLLELIDVYLCDT
;
A
#
# COMPACT_ATOMS: atom_id res chain seq x y z
N MET A 1 0.33 -34.54 -26.74
CA MET A 1 1.51 -33.84 -27.29
C MET A 1 2.00 -32.89 -26.21
N THR A 2 3.26 -32.99 -25.80
CA THR A 2 3.91 -32.06 -24.85
C THR A 2 4.79 -31.10 -25.62
N LEU A 3 4.98 -29.89 -25.09
CA LEU A 3 5.88 -28.88 -25.64
C LEU A 3 7.05 -28.67 -24.67
N ASP A 4 8.26 -28.65 -25.19
CA ASP A 4 9.45 -28.33 -24.40
C ASP A 4 9.57 -26.82 -24.20
N ALA A 5 9.88 -26.40 -22.97
CA ALA A 5 10.12 -25.00 -22.66
C ALA A 5 11.42 -24.52 -23.34
N ALA A 6 11.40 -23.29 -23.87
CA ALA A 6 12.56 -22.70 -24.51
C ALA A 6 13.70 -22.45 -23.49
N PRO A 7 14.99 -22.51 -23.91
CA PRO A 7 16.10 -22.12 -23.06
C PRO A 7 15.89 -20.71 -22.48
N GLY A 8 16.05 -20.55 -21.16
CA GLY A 8 15.85 -19.29 -20.46
C GLY A 8 14.42 -18.99 -20.02
N PHE A 9 13.46 -19.88 -20.28
CA PHE A 9 12.10 -19.74 -19.76
C PHE A 9 12.09 -19.69 -18.22
N CYS A 10 11.43 -18.67 -17.66
CA CYS A 10 11.22 -18.50 -16.22
C CYS A 10 9.76 -18.16 -15.96
N LEU A 11 9.14 -18.87 -15.01
CA LEU A 11 7.78 -18.60 -14.57
C LEU A 11 7.81 -17.83 -13.24
N VAL A 12 7.24 -16.63 -13.23
CA VAL A 12 7.04 -15.82 -12.02
C VAL A 12 5.55 -15.63 -11.80
N VAL A 13 5.10 -15.86 -10.57
CA VAL A 13 3.70 -15.70 -10.16
C VAL A 13 3.67 -14.80 -8.92
N SER A 14 2.72 -13.87 -8.88
CA SER A 14 2.46 -13.00 -7.72
C SER A 14 1.02 -13.21 -7.26
N TYR A 15 0.82 -13.26 -5.94
CA TYR A 15 -0.50 -13.30 -5.31
C TYR A 15 -0.46 -12.67 -3.92
N ASN A 16 -1.58 -12.11 -3.46
CA ASN A 16 -1.73 -11.55 -2.11
C ASN A 16 -2.40 -12.60 -1.21
N PRO A 17 -1.70 -13.19 -0.22
CA PRO A 17 -2.29 -14.16 0.69
C PRO A 17 -3.37 -13.52 1.55
N GLY A 18 -4.45 -14.27 1.84
CA GLY A 18 -5.52 -13.82 2.74
C GLY A 18 -6.57 -12.90 2.09
N TYR A 19 -6.48 -12.64 0.78
CA TYR A 19 -7.50 -11.91 0.06
C TYR A 19 -8.81 -12.70 0.02
N GLN A 20 -9.96 -12.04 0.25
CA GLN A 20 -11.26 -12.60 0.68
C GLN A 20 -11.97 -13.65 -0.21
N SER A 21 -11.31 -14.31 -1.15
CA SER A 21 -11.87 -15.51 -1.75
C SER A 21 -10.90 -16.67 -1.60
N VAL A 22 -11.24 -17.59 -0.69
CA VAL A 22 -10.73 -18.98 -0.63
C VAL A 22 -10.74 -19.65 -2.02
N LEU A 23 -11.59 -19.17 -2.92
CA LEU A 23 -11.71 -19.61 -4.31
C LEU A 23 -10.59 -19.12 -5.25
N LYS A 24 -9.71 -18.21 -4.83
CA LYS A 24 -8.59 -17.67 -5.64
C LYS A 24 -7.22 -18.00 -5.08
N ASP A 25 -7.13 -18.75 -3.98
CA ASP A 25 -5.84 -19.18 -3.46
C ASP A 25 -5.20 -20.22 -4.38
N LEU A 26 -3.87 -20.14 -4.51
CA LEU A 26 -3.13 -21.17 -5.20
C LEU A 26 -3.29 -22.49 -4.43
N LYS A 27 -3.77 -23.53 -5.13
CA LYS A 27 -3.82 -24.89 -4.58
C LYS A 27 -2.46 -25.26 -3.99
N ASP A 28 -2.46 -25.96 -2.86
CA ASP A 28 -1.22 -26.34 -2.17
C ASP A 28 -0.25 -27.08 -3.06
N SER A 29 -0.75 -27.95 -3.94
CA SER A 29 0.10 -28.66 -4.91
C SER A 29 0.79 -27.72 -5.91
N THR A 30 0.19 -26.59 -6.25
CA THR A 30 0.83 -25.55 -7.08
C THR A 30 1.88 -24.78 -6.27
N ARG A 31 1.56 -24.41 -5.03
CA ARG A 31 2.49 -23.71 -4.13
C ARG A 31 3.76 -24.52 -3.86
N GLN A 32 3.62 -25.83 -3.66
CA GLN A 32 4.75 -26.75 -3.42
C GLN A 32 5.67 -26.96 -4.63
N ARG A 33 5.37 -26.36 -5.80
CA ARG A 33 6.21 -26.40 -7.01
C ARG A 33 6.97 -25.10 -7.27
N LEU A 34 6.81 -24.10 -6.41
CA LEU A 34 7.39 -22.78 -6.54
C LEU A 34 8.35 -22.50 -5.37
N VAL A 35 9.32 -21.63 -5.61
CA VAL A 35 10.09 -20.97 -4.54
C VAL A 35 9.36 -19.68 -4.18
N ALA A 36 9.11 -19.46 -2.90
CA ALA A 36 8.36 -18.30 -2.41
C ALA A 36 9.31 -17.21 -1.88
N ILE A 37 9.01 -15.96 -2.21
CA ILE A 37 9.58 -14.77 -1.59
C ILE A 37 8.40 -13.97 -1.05
N GLU A 38 8.41 -13.70 0.25
CA GLU A 38 7.38 -12.93 0.92
C GLU A 38 7.76 -11.44 0.93
N PHE A 39 6.79 -10.59 0.62
CA PHE A 39 6.95 -9.14 0.64
C PHE A 39 6.06 -8.56 1.72
N GLY A 40 6.69 -7.84 2.65
CA GLY A 40 6.00 -6.89 3.52
C GLY A 40 6.19 -5.46 3.02
N PHE A 41 5.64 -4.50 3.75
CA PHE A 41 6.01 -3.10 3.55
C PHE A 41 7.49 -2.89 3.88
N PRO A 42 8.22 -2.05 3.13
CA PRO A 42 9.62 -1.78 3.41
C PRO A 42 9.80 -1.07 4.77
N ALA A 43 11.04 -1.07 5.26
CA ALA A 43 11.40 -0.24 6.41
C ALA A 43 11.11 1.24 6.12
N ALA A 44 10.79 2.01 7.16
CA ALA A 44 10.34 3.41 7.04
C ALA A 44 11.28 4.26 6.18
N ASP A 45 12.59 4.17 6.44
CA ASP A 45 13.63 4.92 5.75
C ASP A 45 13.77 4.56 4.27
N VAL A 46 13.41 3.33 3.90
CA VAL A 46 13.36 2.87 2.52
C VAL A 46 12.07 3.33 1.85
N GLU A 47 10.93 3.22 2.54
CA GLU A 47 9.64 3.67 2.02
C GLU A 47 9.62 5.18 1.75
N GLU A 48 10.19 5.97 2.66
CA GLU A 48 10.33 7.42 2.53
C GLU A 48 11.10 7.79 1.25
N LYS A 49 12.21 7.12 0.97
CA LYS A 49 13.00 7.35 -0.26
C LYS A 49 12.21 7.00 -1.51
N VAL A 50 11.47 5.89 -1.48
CA VAL A 50 10.60 5.48 -2.59
C VAL A 50 9.51 6.53 -2.82
N VAL A 51 8.80 6.95 -1.77
CA VAL A 51 7.73 7.95 -1.88
C VAL A 51 8.28 9.29 -2.36
N ALA A 52 9.37 9.78 -1.78
CA ALA A 52 10.00 11.04 -2.20
C ALA A 52 10.37 11.01 -3.68
N HIS A 53 10.98 9.91 -4.14
CA HIS A 53 11.39 9.75 -5.54
C HIS A 53 10.19 9.63 -6.50
N GLU A 54 9.28 8.70 -6.25
CA GLU A 54 8.18 8.34 -7.16
C GLU A 54 7.06 9.38 -7.20
N ALA A 55 6.93 10.17 -6.13
CA ALA A 55 5.94 11.24 -6.02
C ALA A 55 6.52 12.64 -6.32
N GLY A 56 7.85 12.79 -6.36
CA GLY A 56 8.49 14.09 -6.60
C GLY A 56 8.32 15.08 -5.45
N VAL A 57 8.27 14.59 -4.20
CA VAL A 57 8.07 15.40 -2.99
C VAL A 57 9.32 15.44 -2.11
N GLY A 58 9.38 16.41 -1.20
CA GLY A 58 10.43 16.52 -0.20
C GLY A 58 10.45 15.32 0.78
N SER A 59 11.62 15.10 1.41
CA SER A 59 11.80 14.02 2.39
C SER A 59 10.93 14.18 3.63
N ASP A 60 10.63 15.43 4.01
CA ASP A 60 9.71 15.80 5.08
C ASP A 60 8.28 15.32 4.79
N VAL A 61 7.75 15.67 3.61
CA VAL A 61 6.43 15.23 3.15
C VAL A 61 6.36 13.71 3.05
N ALA A 62 7.39 13.07 2.50
CA ALA A 62 7.45 11.62 2.41
C ALA A 62 7.44 10.96 3.80
N ALA A 63 8.20 11.49 4.77
CA ALA A 63 8.22 11.00 6.15
C ALA A 63 6.86 11.15 6.84
N GLU A 64 6.14 12.25 6.61
CA GLU A 64 4.78 12.43 7.13
C GLU A 64 3.80 11.40 6.57
N LEU A 65 3.80 11.20 5.24
CA LEU A 65 2.96 10.20 4.57
C LEU A 65 3.26 8.77 5.05
N VAL A 66 4.54 8.42 5.23
CA VAL A 66 4.95 7.10 5.74
C VAL A 66 4.54 6.91 7.20
N ARG A 67 4.69 7.94 8.06
CA ARG A 67 4.21 7.88 9.45
C ARG A 67 2.71 7.68 9.55
N LEU A 68 1.92 8.39 8.72
CA LEU A 68 0.48 8.18 8.60
C LEU A 68 0.17 6.74 8.18
N ALA A 69 0.82 6.22 7.13
CA ALA A 69 0.61 4.84 6.68
C ALA A 69 0.91 3.82 7.77
N GLN A 70 2.00 3.99 8.53
CA GLN A 70 2.31 3.11 9.64
C GLN A 70 1.22 3.14 10.73
N ALA A 71 0.64 4.30 11.01
CA ALA A 71 -0.48 4.42 11.94
C ALA A 71 -1.71 3.65 11.43
N ILE A 72 -2.06 3.81 10.15
CA ILE A 72 -3.17 3.11 9.51
C ILE A 72 -2.94 1.59 9.50
N ARG A 73 -1.74 1.13 9.14
CA ARG A 73 -1.38 -0.30 9.12
C ARG A 73 -1.48 -0.95 10.50
N ARG A 74 -1.26 -0.22 11.59
CA ARG A 74 -1.48 -0.73 12.95
C ARG A 74 -2.96 -0.96 13.28
N LEU A 75 -3.89 -0.36 12.52
CA LEU A 75 -5.34 -0.55 12.67
C LEU A 75 -5.88 -1.80 11.95
N GLU A 76 -5.04 -2.54 11.22
CA GLU A 76 -5.40 -3.72 10.40
C GLU A 76 -6.29 -4.76 11.14
N ASN A 77 -6.24 -4.79 12.47
CA ASN A 77 -7.06 -5.68 13.30
C ASN A 77 -8.45 -5.13 13.70
N ARG A 78 -8.88 -3.96 13.18
CA ARG A 78 -10.10 -3.25 13.64
C ARG A 78 -11.12 -2.91 12.54
N GLY A 79 -11.13 -3.64 11.43
CA GLY A 79 -12.22 -3.56 10.43
C GLY A 79 -11.82 -3.08 9.03
N LEU A 80 -10.54 -2.77 8.80
CA LEU A 80 -10.02 -2.49 7.47
C LEU A 80 -9.83 -3.79 6.66
N ARG A 81 -10.35 -3.82 5.44
CA ARG A 81 -10.16 -4.96 4.51
C ARG A 81 -8.77 -4.96 3.88
N GLU A 82 -8.19 -3.78 3.72
CA GLU A 82 -6.84 -3.54 3.23
C GLU A 82 -6.22 -2.40 4.04
N VAL A 83 -4.89 -2.34 4.07
CA VAL A 83 -4.13 -1.27 4.71
C VAL A 83 -3.54 -0.31 3.68
N ALA A 84 -3.08 0.86 4.13
CA ALA A 84 -2.45 1.85 3.26
C ALA A 84 -1.20 1.28 2.57
N SER A 85 -1.30 0.97 1.28
CA SER A 85 -0.17 0.54 0.45
C SER A 85 0.81 1.68 0.12
N THR A 86 2.06 1.36 -0.22
CA THR A 86 3.01 2.38 -0.71
C THR A 86 2.48 3.11 -1.97
N ARG A 87 1.67 2.44 -2.79
CA ARG A 87 1.03 3.04 -3.97
C ARG A 87 0.09 4.21 -3.61
N VAL A 88 -0.68 4.09 -2.53
CA VAL A 88 -1.56 5.20 -2.12
C VAL A 88 -0.79 6.37 -1.52
N LEU A 89 0.37 6.11 -0.91
CA LEU A 89 1.29 7.18 -0.46
C LEU A 89 1.88 7.94 -1.65
N ILE A 90 2.32 7.22 -2.69
CA ILE A 90 2.82 7.84 -3.92
C ILE A 90 1.72 8.69 -4.57
N ALA A 91 0.49 8.19 -4.63
CA ALA A 91 -0.65 8.95 -5.15
C ALA A 91 -0.91 10.23 -4.33
N ALA A 92 -0.90 10.14 -3.00
CA ALA A 92 -1.04 11.31 -2.12
C ALA A 92 0.10 12.31 -2.34
N GLY A 93 1.35 11.85 -2.39
CA GLY A 93 2.51 12.71 -2.65
C GLY A 93 2.41 13.43 -4.00
N ARG A 94 1.94 12.74 -5.06
CA ARG A 94 1.73 13.37 -6.37
C ARG A 94 0.67 14.46 -6.31
N LEU A 95 -0.43 14.26 -5.58
CA LEU A 95 -1.44 15.31 -5.39
C LEU A 95 -0.85 16.52 -4.65
N ILE A 96 0.00 16.30 -3.64
CA ILE A 96 0.70 17.37 -2.92
C ILE A 96 1.63 18.13 -3.86
N ALA A 97 2.38 17.42 -4.71
CA ALA A 97 3.27 18.04 -5.70
C ALA A 97 2.50 18.91 -6.72
N GLU A 98 1.25 18.57 -7.02
CA GLU A 98 0.34 19.35 -7.87
C GLU A 98 -0.37 20.49 -7.11
N GLY A 99 -0.09 20.67 -5.82
CA GLY A 99 -0.54 21.82 -5.03
C GLY A 99 -1.75 21.56 -4.13
N LEU A 100 -2.20 20.31 -3.96
CA LEU A 100 -3.16 20.00 -2.90
C LEU A 100 -2.51 20.08 -1.52
N SER A 101 -3.29 20.45 -0.52
CA SER A 101 -2.86 20.32 0.87
C SER A 101 -2.58 18.86 1.24
N SER A 102 -1.73 18.64 2.23
CA SER A 102 -1.35 17.29 2.67
C SER A 102 -2.58 16.48 3.12
N ARG A 103 -3.52 17.15 3.80
CA ARG A 103 -4.78 16.54 4.26
C ARG A 103 -5.74 16.20 3.14
N GLU A 104 -5.94 17.11 2.17
CA GLU A 104 -6.81 16.84 1.02
C GLU A 104 -6.27 15.69 0.17
N ALA A 105 -4.96 15.69 -0.08
CA ALA A 105 -4.29 14.62 -0.80
C ALA A 105 -4.43 13.27 -0.11
N ALA A 106 -4.17 13.20 1.20
CA ALA A 106 -4.31 11.95 1.97
C ALA A 106 -5.76 11.49 2.06
N ARG A 107 -6.72 12.41 2.22
CA ARG A 107 -8.15 12.07 2.19
C ARG A 107 -8.56 11.43 0.87
N ALA A 108 -8.15 12.03 -0.25
CA ALA A 108 -8.51 11.56 -1.58
C ALA A 108 -7.80 10.26 -1.97
N ALA A 109 -6.49 10.16 -1.72
CA ALA A 109 -5.67 9.05 -2.21
C ALA A 109 -5.51 7.90 -1.21
N VAL A 110 -5.59 8.17 0.10
CA VAL A 110 -5.39 7.16 1.16
C VAL A 110 -6.72 6.77 1.79
N ALA A 111 -7.47 7.69 2.40
CA ALA A 111 -8.69 7.32 3.12
C ALA A 111 -9.81 6.84 2.17
N GLY A 112 -10.06 7.57 1.08
CA GLY A 112 -11.12 7.25 0.12
C GLY A 112 -11.08 5.82 -0.42
N PRO A 113 -9.92 5.30 -0.88
CA PRO A 113 -9.84 3.93 -1.40
C PRO A 113 -9.86 2.83 -0.34
N LEU A 114 -9.61 3.15 0.95
CA LEU A 114 -9.49 2.13 2.00
C LEU A 114 -10.85 1.66 2.54
N THR A 115 -11.88 2.50 2.46
CA THR A 115 -13.19 2.19 3.04
C THR A 115 -14.31 3.06 2.46
N ASP A 116 -15.48 2.43 2.27
CA ASP A 116 -16.75 3.11 2.05
C ASP A 116 -17.58 3.23 3.35
N ASP A 117 -17.14 2.58 4.44
CA ASP A 117 -17.79 2.67 5.75
C ASP A 117 -17.48 4.01 6.43
N ILE A 118 -18.54 4.70 6.86
CA ILE A 118 -18.46 6.06 7.41
C ILE A 118 -17.66 6.07 8.71
N HIS A 119 -17.90 5.13 9.62
CA HIS A 119 -17.21 5.11 10.92
C HIS A 119 -15.72 4.84 10.80
N THR A 120 -15.36 3.90 9.92
CA THR A 120 -13.95 3.63 9.58
C THR A 120 -13.32 4.82 8.88
N GLY A 121 -14.07 5.46 7.99
CA GLY A 121 -13.66 6.69 7.30
C GLY A 121 -13.35 7.82 8.28
N ASP A 122 -14.22 8.08 9.24
CA ASP A 122 -14.03 9.11 10.27
C ASP A 122 -12.73 8.88 11.07
N GLY A 123 -12.46 7.63 11.47
CA GLY A 123 -11.21 7.28 12.16
C GLY A 123 -9.95 7.48 11.30
N LEU A 124 -10.04 7.25 9.99
CA LEU A 124 -8.95 7.56 9.06
C LEU A 124 -8.73 9.07 8.91
N LEU A 125 -9.81 9.86 8.90
CA LEU A 125 -9.73 11.32 8.86
C LEU A 125 -9.10 11.89 10.13
N GLU A 126 -9.44 11.35 11.30
CA GLU A 126 -8.78 11.73 12.57
C GLU A 126 -7.28 11.43 12.53
N LEU A 127 -6.86 10.28 11.98
CA LEU A 127 -5.44 9.98 11.80
C LEU A 127 -4.77 10.96 10.83
N ILE A 128 -5.44 11.34 9.75
CA ILE A 128 -4.93 12.34 8.81
C ILE A 128 -4.67 13.66 9.54
N ASP A 129 -5.63 14.14 10.34
CA ASP A 129 -5.49 15.41 11.08
C ASP A 129 -4.39 15.36 12.15
N VAL A 130 -4.15 14.20 12.76
CA VAL A 130 -3.09 14.02 13.77
C VAL A 130 -1.70 14.01 13.14
N TYR A 131 -1.54 13.37 11.98
CA TYR A 131 -0.22 13.13 11.38
C TYR A 131 0.19 14.16 10.34
N LEU A 132 -0.77 14.86 9.72
CA LEU A 132 -0.52 15.83 8.68
C LEU A 132 -0.97 17.21 9.14
N CYS A 133 -0.02 18.14 9.26
CA CYS A 133 -0.30 19.54 9.55
C CYS A 133 -0.02 20.36 8.29
N ASP A 134 -1.04 20.98 7.71
CA ASP A 134 -0.78 22.03 6.72
C ASP A 134 -0.22 23.24 7.46
N THR A 135 1.00 23.65 7.11
CA THR A 135 1.64 24.86 7.66
C THR A 135 1.22 26.08 6.85
#